data_AF-A0A061P2F4-F1
#
_entry.id   AF-A0A061P2F4-F1
#
_cell.length_a   1.000
_cell.length_b   1.000
_cell.length_c   1.000
_cell.angle_alpha   90.00
_cell.angle_beta   90.00
_cell.angle_gamma   90.00
#
_symmetry.space_group_name_H-M   'P 1'
#
loop_
_entity.id
_entity.type
_entity.pdbx_description
1 polymer ?
#
loop_
_entity_poly.entity_id
_entity_poly.type
_entity_poly.pdbx_seq_one_letter_code
_entity_poly.pdbx_strand_id
1 'polypeptide(L)'
;MKLTEITIMILYFVLLIVIGQWSKKKIDQSVHSTEEYYVAGRNIGTGVNSLAMMAALGSGGSFMASAGTTYKLGIPFGAWMVFGAIAGFAFASVLVAKPMRNSKKFTVTEFLVERYESRFFKLIVPLVIIIGSSMYLISQMAAGGLIGSYVTGLSYEWGVVIIAVIFVLYVAMGGCSRSRGRTYYKGL
;
A
#
# COMPACT_ATOMS: atom_id res chain seq x y z
N MET A 1 -4.39 -6.03 -30.72
CA MET A 1 -3.81 -5.18 -29.67
C MET A 1 -4.86 -4.88 -28.58
N LYS A 2 -6.01 -4.26 -28.91
CA LYS A 2 -7.07 -4.03 -27.90
C LYS A 2 -7.62 -5.29 -27.21
N LEU A 3 -7.88 -6.38 -27.95
CA LEU A 3 -8.43 -7.61 -27.36
C LEU A 3 -7.47 -8.29 -26.37
N THR A 4 -6.17 -8.31 -26.68
CA THR A 4 -5.12 -8.87 -25.81
C THR A 4 -4.96 -8.03 -24.54
N GLU A 5 -4.99 -6.70 -24.64
CA GLU A 5 -4.87 -5.78 -23.49
C GLU A 5 -6.07 -5.90 -22.55
N ILE A 6 -7.29 -5.94 -23.12
CA ILE A 6 -8.52 -6.14 -22.34
C ILE A 6 -8.51 -7.51 -21.64
N THR A 7 -8.03 -8.56 -22.32
CA THR A 7 -7.93 -9.90 -21.72
C THR A 7 -6.96 -9.93 -20.53
N ILE A 8 -5.79 -9.29 -20.66
CA ILE A 8 -4.82 -9.18 -19.56
C ILE A 8 -5.42 -8.39 -18.38
N MET A 9 -6.13 -7.30 -18.66
CA MET A 9 -6.78 -6.47 -17.64
C MET A 9 -7.88 -7.25 -16.88
N ILE A 10 -8.72 -7.99 -17.59
CA ILE A 10 -9.75 -8.83 -16.98
C ILE A 10 -9.13 -9.93 -16.14
N LEU A 11 -8.10 -10.63 -16.66
CA LEU A 11 -7.37 -11.65 -15.90
C LEU A 11 -6.76 -11.07 -14.62
N TYR A 12 -6.17 -9.88 -14.70
CA TYR A 12 -5.61 -9.19 -13.53
C TYR A 12 -6.69 -8.88 -12.48
N PHE A 13 -7.85 -8.35 -12.89
CA PHE A 13 -8.95 -8.06 -11.96
C PHE A 13 -9.54 -9.32 -11.34
N VAL A 14 -9.73 -10.39 -12.11
CA VAL A 14 -10.20 -11.68 -11.58
C VAL A 14 -9.22 -12.21 -10.55
N LEU A 15 -7.92 -12.16 -10.85
CA LEU A 15 -6.87 -12.60 -9.93
C LEU A 15 -6.88 -11.79 -8.62
N LEU A 16 -7.06 -10.46 -8.68
CA LEU A 16 -7.21 -9.62 -7.48
C LEU A 16 -8.43 -10.03 -6.64
N ILE A 17 -9.58 -10.27 -7.26
CA ILE A 17 -10.80 -10.69 -6.55
C ILE A 17 -10.60 -12.06 -5.89
N VAL A 18 -9.98 -13.01 -6.59
CA VAL A 18 -9.68 -14.35 -6.05
C VAL A 18 -8.74 -14.26 -4.85
N ILE A 19 -7.69 -13.45 -4.94
CA ILE A 19 -6.77 -13.21 -3.81
C ILE A 19 -7.51 -12.54 -2.65
N GLY A 20 -8.34 -11.54 -2.92
CA GLY A 20 -9.16 -10.86 -1.91
C GLY A 20 -10.10 -11.81 -1.18
N GLN A 21 -10.81 -12.67 -1.92
CA GLN A 21 -11.67 -13.71 -1.33
C GLN A 21 -10.89 -14.72 -0.50
N TRP A 22 -9.71 -15.13 -0.97
CA TRP A 22 -8.86 -16.07 -0.24
C TRP A 22 -8.33 -15.47 1.07
N SER A 23 -7.89 -14.20 1.04
CA SER A 23 -7.47 -13.45 2.24
C SER A 23 -8.61 -13.27 3.23
N LYS A 24 -9.81 -12.88 2.75
CA LYS A 24 -11.00 -12.73 3.60
C LYS A 24 -11.39 -14.03 4.28
N LYS A 25 -11.49 -15.14 3.52
CA LYS A 25 -11.84 -16.46 4.06
C LYS A 25 -10.87 -16.89 5.17
N LYS A 26 -9.60 -16.54 5.04
CA LYS A 26 -8.57 -16.86 6.03
C LYS A 26 -8.63 -16.00 7.29
N ILE A 27 -9.04 -14.73 7.15
CA ILE A 27 -9.29 -13.83 8.29
C ILE A 27 -10.56 -14.24 9.05
N ASP A 28 -11.64 -14.56 8.33
CA ASP A 28 -12.91 -15.02 8.94
C ASP A 28 -12.77 -16.36 9.69
N GLN A 29 -11.80 -17.19 9.29
CA GLN A 29 -11.50 -18.47 9.96
C GLN A 29 -10.62 -18.30 11.22
N SER A 30 -10.18 -17.09 11.56
CA SER A 30 -9.32 -16.83 12.71
C SER A 30 -10.13 -16.46 13.97
N VAL A 31 -9.68 -16.95 15.13
CA VAL A 31 -10.34 -16.71 16.44
C VAL A 31 -10.26 -15.23 16.87
N HIS A 32 -9.35 -14.44 16.27
CA HIS A 32 -9.17 -13.01 16.54
C HIS A 32 -9.21 -12.18 15.25
N SER A 33 -10.36 -12.16 14.57
CA SER A 33 -10.57 -11.49 13.27
C SER A 33 -10.04 -10.05 13.21
N THR A 34 -10.19 -9.23 14.27
CA THR A 34 -9.68 -7.85 14.29
C THR A 34 -8.15 -7.76 14.32
N GLU A 35 -7.47 -8.53 15.18
CA GLU A 35 -6.00 -8.54 15.20
C GLU A 35 -5.41 -9.20 13.95
N GLU A 36 -6.08 -10.22 13.41
CA GLU A 36 -5.72 -10.83 12.14
C GLU A 36 -5.87 -9.81 11.00
N TYR A 37 -6.94 -9.02 10.94
CA TYR A 37 -7.17 -8.03 9.90
C TYR A 37 -6.18 -6.85 9.92
N TYR A 38 -5.83 -6.35 11.11
CA TYR A 38 -4.98 -5.15 11.23
C TYR A 38 -3.48 -5.47 11.30
N VAL A 39 -3.08 -6.57 11.94
CA VAL A 39 -1.64 -6.88 12.17
C VAL A 39 -1.24 -8.29 11.73
N ALA A 40 -2.11 -9.02 11.04
CA ALA A 40 -1.82 -10.39 10.59
C ALA A 40 -1.37 -11.31 11.75
N GLY A 41 -1.94 -11.10 12.95
CA GLY A 41 -1.53 -11.79 14.18
C GLY A 41 -0.06 -11.59 14.56
N ARG A 42 0.56 -10.48 14.11
CA ARG A 42 1.98 -10.12 14.29
C ARG A 42 2.96 -11.17 13.75
N ASN A 43 2.51 -12.04 12.86
CA ASN A 43 3.26 -13.17 12.32
C ASN A 43 3.41 -13.06 10.80
N ILE A 44 3.98 -11.95 10.34
CA ILE A 44 4.38 -11.79 8.92
C ILE A 44 5.86 -12.14 8.82
N GLY A 45 6.22 -13.06 7.93
CA GLY A 45 7.62 -13.38 7.65
C GLY A 45 8.37 -12.14 7.14
N THR A 46 9.61 -11.93 7.60
CA THR A 46 10.43 -10.75 7.27
C THR A 46 10.53 -10.52 5.76
N GLY A 47 10.76 -11.57 4.97
CA GLY A 47 10.82 -11.46 3.51
C GLY A 47 9.52 -10.97 2.87
N VAL A 48 8.36 -11.41 3.36
CA VAL A 48 7.05 -10.98 2.83
C VAL A 48 6.74 -9.55 3.25
N ASN A 49 7.11 -9.16 4.48
CA ASN A 49 6.97 -7.77 4.92
C ASN A 49 7.88 -6.82 4.13
N SER A 50 9.14 -7.20 3.88
CA SER A 50 10.05 -6.43 3.04
C SER A 50 9.54 -6.30 1.62
N LEU A 51 9.02 -7.39 1.02
CA LEU A 51 8.42 -7.35 -0.31
C LEU A 51 7.18 -6.45 -0.36
N ALA A 52 6.31 -6.53 0.65
CA ALA A 52 5.14 -5.66 0.75
C ALA A 52 5.52 -4.18 0.87
N MET A 53 6.56 -3.87 1.66
CA MET A 53 7.11 -2.52 1.77
C MET A 53 7.72 -2.03 0.45
N MET A 54 8.46 -2.88 -0.26
CA MET A 54 9.00 -2.55 -1.59
C MET A 54 7.89 -2.35 -2.62
N ALA A 55 6.83 -3.16 -2.59
CA ALA A 55 5.66 -2.99 -3.45
C ALA A 55 4.93 -1.66 -3.17
N ALA A 56 4.84 -1.26 -1.90
CA ALA A 56 4.27 0.04 -1.53
C ALA A 56 5.13 1.22 -2.02
N LEU A 57 6.46 1.09 -2.00
CA LEU A 57 7.36 2.09 -2.58
C LEU A 57 7.27 2.16 -4.11
N GLY A 58 7.32 1.00 -4.76
CA GLY A 58 7.28 0.83 -6.22
C GLY A 58 5.87 0.93 -6.82
N SER A 59 4.98 1.69 -6.18
CA SER A 59 3.57 1.78 -6.57
C SER A 59 3.38 2.47 -7.93
N GLY A 60 2.22 2.26 -8.57
CA GLY A 60 1.90 2.81 -9.89
C GLY A 60 1.94 4.34 -9.94
N GLY A 61 1.52 5.01 -8.86
CA GLY A 61 1.67 6.45 -8.66
C GLY A 61 3.14 6.89 -8.65
N SER A 62 4.02 6.17 -7.96
CA SER A 62 5.47 6.43 -7.98
C SER A 62 6.08 6.26 -9.37
N PHE A 63 5.63 5.23 -10.11
CA PHE A 63 6.08 4.99 -11.48
C PHE A 63 5.65 6.12 -12.42
N MET A 64 4.39 6.55 -12.34
CA MET A 64 3.87 7.65 -13.14
C MET A 64 4.53 8.99 -12.78
N ALA A 65 4.73 9.23 -11.49
CA ALA A 65 5.44 10.42 -11.00
C ALA A 65 6.89 10.45 -11.49
N SER A 66 7.60 9.32 -11.41
CA SER A 66 8.98 9.18 -11.89
C SER A 66 9.06 9.35 -13.41
N ALA A 67 8.20 8.69 -14.19
CA ALA A 67 8.18 8.79 -15.65
C ALA A 67 7.83 10.22 -16.11
N GLY A 68 6.81 10.84 -15.51
CA GLY A 68 6.40 12.20 -15.83
C GLY A 68 7.44 13.26 -15.47
N THR A 69 8.12 13.10 -14.33
CA THR A 69 9.18 14.03 -13.88
C THR A 69 10.45 13.86 -14.71
N THR A 70 10.82 12.62 -15.04
CA THR A 70 11.98 12.31 -15.88
C THR A 70 11.78 12.84 -17.31
N TYR A 71 10.56 12.76 -17.85
CA TYR A 71 10.25 13.32 -19.17
C TYR A 71 10.43 14.84 -19.21
N LYS A 72 10.08 15.54 -18.12
CA LYS A 72 10.16 17.02 -18.06
C LYS A 72 11.54 17.55 -17.67
N LEU A 73 12.20 16.92 -16.70
CA LEU A 73 13.43 17.41 -16.06
C LEU A 73 14.67 16.57 -16.41
N GLY A 74 14.49 15.50 -17.19
CA GLY A 74 15.56 14.61 -17.64
C GLY A 74 15.90 13.47 -16.69
N ILE A 75 16.71 12.54 -17.20
CA ILE A 75 17.24 11.36 -16.48
C ILE A 75 17.93 11.69 -15.14
N PRO A 76 18.77 12.75 -15.00
CA PRO A 76 19.43 12.99 -13.72
C PRO A 76 18.44 13.27 -12.57
N PHE A 77 17.33 13.95 -12.88
CA PHE A 77 16.29 14.23 -11.89
C PHE A 77 15.49 12.98 -11.51
N GLY A 78 15.22 12.12 -12.51
CA GLY A 78 14.60 10.81 -12.29
C GLY A 78 15.43 9.91 -11.38
N ALA A 79 16.74 9.83 -11.63
CA ALA A 79 17.67 9.05 -10.81
C ALA A 79 17.73 9.58 -9.37
N TRP A 80 17.82 10.91 -9.19
CA TRP A 80 17.80 11.53 -7.86
C TRP A 80 16.52 11.20 -7.08
N MET A 81 15.36 11.21 -7.73
CA MET A 81 14.08 10.84 -7.11
C MET A 81 14.09 9.40 -6.59
N VAL A 82 14.63 8.46 -7.37
CA VAL A 82 14.71 7.04 -7.00
C VAL A 82 15.69 6.84 -5.83
N PHE A 83 16.89 7.44 -5.91
CA PHE A 83 17.87 7.38 -4.82
C PHE A 83 17.33 8.02 -3.53
N GLY A 84 16.70 9.19 -3.64
CA GLY A 84 16.08 9.88 -2.51
C GLY A 84 14.95 9.07 -1.87
N ALA A 85 14.11 8.41 -2.67
CA ALA A 85 13.04 7.56 -2.17
C ALA A 85 13.58 6.34 -1.41
N ILE A 86 14.60 5.66 -1.96
CA ILE A 86 15.22 4.49 -1.30
C ILE A 86 15.96 4.90 -0.03
N ALA A 87 16.80 5.94 -0.10
CA ALA A 87 17.59 6.41 1.03
C ALA A 87 16.68 6.97 2.13
N GLY A 88 15.68 7.79 1.77
CA GLY A 88 14.71 8.36 2.71
C GLY A 88 13.89 7.28 3.40
N PHE A 89 13.42 6.27 2.65
CA PHE A 89 12.71 5.14 3.24
C PHE A 89 13.60 4.30 4.14
N ALA A 90 14.83 3.98 3.72
CA ALA A 90 15.77 3.23 4.54
C ALA A 90 16.04 3.96 5.85
N PHE A 91 16.31 5.26 5.80
CA PHE A 91 16.56 6.09 6.96
C PHE A 91 15.34 6.16 7.90
N ALA A 92 14.16 6.45 7.34
CA ALA A 92 12.92 6.48 8.11
C ALA A 92 12.60 5.12 8.74
N SER A 93 12.80 4.03 8.02
CA SER A 93 12.53 2.67 8.51
C SER A 93 13.45 2.32 9.69
N VAL A 94 14.75 2.63 9.63
CA VAL A 94 15.69 2.36 10.72
C VAL A 94 15.34 3.17 11.97
N LEU A 95 14.99 4.45 11.80
CA LEU A 95 14.65 5.34 12.91
C LEU A 95 13.30 5.00 13.56
N VAL A 96 12.29 4.67 12.77
CA VAL A 96 10.90 4.48 13.25
C VAL A 96 10.62 3.03 13.63
N ALA A 97 11.25 2.04 12.99
CA ALA A 97 10.95 0.63 13.25
C ALA A 97 11.25 0.21 14.70
N LYS A 98 12.38 0.66 15.27
CA LYS A 98 12.78 0.29 16.65
C LYS A 98 11.83 0.85 17.72
N PRO A 99 11.49 2.15 17.76
CA PRO A 99 10.53 2.68 18.73
C PRO A 99 9.12 2.11 18.55
N MET A 100 8.66 1.93 17.30
CA MET A 100 7.31 1.43 17.03
C MET A 100 7.17 -0.06 17.39
N ARG A 101 8.21 -0.88 17.18
CA ARG A 101 8.22 -2.30 17.58
C ARG A 101 8.15 -2.48 19.10
N ASN A 102 8.75 -1.57 19.85
CA ASN A 102 8.78 -1.64 21.32
C ASN A 102 7.45 -1.23 21.97
N SER A 103 6.69 -0.30 21.37
CA SER A 103 5.45 0.22 21.97
C SER A 103 4.21 -0.66 21.78
N LYS A 104 4.27 -1.74 21.00
CA LYS A 104 3.20 -2.71 20.77
C LYS A 104 1.84 -2.18 20.25
N LYS A 105 1.64 -0.86 20.09
CA LYS A 105 0.41 -0.22 19.60
C LYS A 105 0.11 -0.52 18.12
N PHE A 106 -1.14 -0.33 17.74
CA PHE A 106 -1.64 -0.58 16.39
C PHE A 106 -1.49 0.63 15.46
N THR A 107 -1.47 1.84 16.01
CA THR A 107 -1.40 3.08 15.21
C THR A 107 -0.24 4.00 15.64
N VAL A 108 0.31 4.73 14.67
CA VAL A 108 1.35 5.77 14.91
C VAL A 108 0.82 6.86 15.84
N THR A 109 -0.48 7.19 15.73
CA THR A 109 -1.16 8.15 16.60
C THR A 109 -1.10 7.72 18.07
N GLU A 110 -1.46 6.47 18.38
CA GLU A 110 -1.41 5.96 19.76
C GLU A 110 0.02 5.97 20.32
N PHE A 111 1.01 5.63 19.49
CA PHE A 111 2.42 5.69 19.88
C PHE A 111 2.86 7.11 20.27
N LEU A 112 2.54 8.11 19.43
CA LEU A 112 2.94 9.50 19.68
C LEU A 112 2.18 10.10 20.87
N VAL A 113 0.92 9.72 21.05
CA VAL A 113 0.11 10.20 22.17
C VAL A 113 0.59 9.63 23.50
N GLU A 114 1.02 8.38 23.55
CA GLU A 114 1.60 7.77 24.75
C GLU A 114 2.99 8.32 25.05
N ARG A 115 3.79 8.64 24.01
CA ARG A 115 5.14 9.18 24.20
C ARG A 115 5.17 10.65 24.65
N TYR A 116 4.22 11.46 24.18
CA TYR A 116 4.18 12.90 24.45
C TYR A 116 3.03 13.32 25.38
N GLU A 117 2.19 12.38 25.82
CA GLU A 117 1.02 12.55 26.70
C GLU A 117 0.06 13.71 26.32
N SER A 118 0.13 14.17 25.07
CA SER A 118 -0.58 15.37 24.63
C SER A 118 -1.73 15.03 23.69
N ARG A 119 -2.92 15.57 24.01
CA ARG A 119 -4.13 15.45 23.17
C ARG A 119 -3.97 16.12 21.80
N PHE A 120 -3.01 17.02 21.64
CA PHE A 120 -2.71 17.66 20.37
C PHE A 120 -2.33 16.63 19.29
N PHE A 121 -1.53 15.62 19.66
CA PHE A 121 -1.14 14.54 18.74
C PHE A 121 -2.29 13.58 18.41
N LYS A 122 -3.34 13.49 19.25
CA LYS A 122 -4.54 12.69 18.93
C LYS A 122 -5.29 13.22 17.72
N LEU A 123 -5.24 14.54 17.47
CA LEU A 123 -5.99 15.16 16.38
C LEU A 123 -5.14 15.39 15.13
N ILE A 124 -3.92 15.87 15.31
CA ILE A 124 -3.07 16.31 14.17
C ILE A 124 -2.45 15.15 13.43
N VAL A 125 -1.97 14.13 14.14
CA VAL A 125 -1.35 12.96 13.51
C VAL A 125 -2.30 12.25 12.54
N PRO A 126 -3.54 11.89 12.92
CA PRO A 126 -4.45 11.26 11.96
C PRO A 126 -4.84 12.21 10.83
N LEU A 127 -4.93 13.52 11.07
CA LEU A 127 -5.26 14.50 10.04
C LEU A 127 -4.15 14.58 8.97
N VAL A 128 -2.87 14.62 9.39
CA VAL A 128 -1.73 14.56 8.46
C VAL A 128 -1.69 13.23 7.70
N ILE A 129 -1.98 12.11 8.37
CA ILE A 129 -2.06 10.79 7.71
C ILE A 129 -3.20 10.76 6.67
N ILE A 130 -4.37 11.32 6.97
CA ILE A 130 -5.50 11.39 6.03
C ILE A 130 -5.15 12.27 4.82
N ILE A 131 -4.52 13.42 5.03
CA ILE A 131 -4.11 14.30 3.94
C ILE A 131 -3.03 13.61 3.09
N GLY A 132 -1.99 13.06 3.69
CA GLY A 132 -0.93 12.36 2.96
C GLY A 132 -1.43 11.14 2.19
N SER A 133 -2.29 10.32 2.81
CA SER A 133 -2.89 9.16 2.16
C SER A 133 -3.87 9.52 1.05
N SER A 134 -4.64 10.61 1.20
CA SER A 134 -5.54 11.07 0.13
C SER A 134 -4.76 11.56 -1.09
N MET A 135 -3.67 12.33 -0.92
CA MET A 135 -2.79 12.71 -2.03
C MET A 135 -2.17 11.51 -2.72
N TYR A 136 -1.73 10.50 -1.94
CA TYR A 136 -1.24 9.25 -2.49
C TYR A 136 -2.31 8.51 -3.31
N LEU A 137 -3.53 8.39 -2.79
CA LEU A 137 -4.64 7.73 -3.47
C LEU A 137 -5.04 8.45 -4.76
N ILE A 138 -5.06 9.79 -4.78
CA ILE A 138 -5.35 10.59 -5.97
C ILE A 138 -4.35 10.25 -7.09
N SER A 139 -3.05 10.16 -6.76
CA SER A 139 -2.02 9.79 -7.73
C SER A 139 -2.25 8.38 -8.31
N GLN A 140 -2.64 7.41 -7.48
CA GLN A 140 -2.95 6.05 -7.94
C GLN A 140 -4.20 6.00 -8.83
N MET A 141 -5.25 6.74 -8.46
CA MET A 141 -6.49 6.77 -9.23
C MET A 141 -6.30 7.46 -10.57
N ALA A 142 -5.51 8.53 -10.63
CA ALA A 142 -5.13 9.16 -11.89
C ALA A 142 -4.31 8.20 -12.78
N ALA A 143 -3.38 7.48 -12.17
CA ALA A 143 -2.56 6.51 -12.86
C ALA A 143 -3.38 5.36 -13.43
N GLY A 144 -4.25 4.79 -12.60
CA GLY A 144 -5.20 3.76 -13.00
C GLY A 144 -6.12 4.27 -14.12
N GLY A 145 -6.75 5.44 -13.93
CA GLY A 145 -7.69 6.01 -14.89
C GLY A 145 -7.12 6.21 -16.29
N LEU A 146 -5.86 6.67 -16.39
CA LEU A 146 -5.15 6.81 -17.66
C LEU A 146 -4.90 5.46 -18.35
N ILE A 147 -4.52 4.44 -17.59
CA ILE A 147 -4.34 3.08 -18.13
C ILE A 147 -5.69 2.49 -18.53
N GLY A 148 -6.72 2.68 -17.69
CA GLY A 148 -8.07 2.20 -17.92
C GLY A 148 -8.67 2.80 -19.19
N SER A 149 -8.55 4.11 -19.39
CA SER A 149 -9.03 4.77 -20.61
C SER A 149 -8.26 4.33 -21.85
N TYR A 150 -6.94 4.16 -21.74
CA TYR A 150 -6.10 3.67 -22.85
C TYR A 150 -6.49 2.25 -23.29
N VAL A 151 -6.71 1.33 -22.34
CA VAL A 151 -7.02 -0.07 -22.61
C VAL A 151 -8.47 -0.27 -23.06
N THR A 152 -9.42 0.38 -22.40
CA THR A 152 -10.86 0.21 -22.71
C THR A 152 -11.31 1.08 -23.88
N GLY A 153 -10.59 2.16 -24.19
CA GLY A 153 -11.02 3.17 -25.14
C GLY A 153 -12.19 4.04 -24.65
N LEU A 154 -12.58 3.91 -23.37
CA LEU A 154 -13.63 4.73 -22.74
C LEU A 154 -13.06 6.09 -22.30
N SER A 155 -13.95 7.04 -21.98
CA SER A 155 -13.51 8.31 -21.41
C SER A 155 -12.78 8.10 -20.08
N TYR A 156 -11.85 9.02 -19.77
CA TYR A 156 -11.07 8.98 -18.54
C TYR A 156 -11.93 8.85 -17.28
N GLU A 157 -13.07 9.55 -17.23
CA GLU A 157 -14.00 9.50 -16.10
C GLU A 157 -14.50 8.07 -15.84
N TRP A 158 -14.95 7.36 -16.88
CA TRP A 158 -15.40 5.98 -16.75
C TRP A 158 -14.26 5.02 -16.40
N GLY A 159 -13.05 5.27 -16.93
CA GLY A 159 -11.85 4.51 -16.58
C GLY A 159 -11.51 4.62 -15.08
N VAL A 160 -11.57 5.82 -14.52
CA VAL A 160 -11.35 6.07 -13.08
C VAL A 160 -12.42 5.37 -12.24
N VAL A 161 -13.70 5.48 -12.61
CA VAL A 161 -14.81 4.90 -11.84
C VAL A 161 -14.69 3.37 -11.74
N ILE A 162 -14.42 2.69 -12.85
CA ILE A 162 -14.28 1.22 -12.87
C ILE A 162 -13.13 0.78 -11.96
N ILE A 163 -11.99 1.45 -12.05
CA ILE A 163 -10.81 1.13 -11.24
C ILE A 163 -11.07 1.43 -9.76
N ALA A 164 -11.73 2.54 -9.45
CA ALA A 164 -12.09 2.89 -8.09
C ALA A 164 -13.00 1.84 -7.46
N VAL A 165 -14.04 1.39 -8.17
CA VAL A 165 -14.97 0.35 -7.66
C VAL A 165 -14.23 -0.95 -7.39
N ILE A 166 -13.42 -1.42 -8.32
CA ILE A 166 -12.64 -2.66 -8.16
C ILE A 166 -11.64 -2.53 -7.01
N PHE A 167 -10.98 -1.38 -6.89
CA PHE A 167 -10.03 -1.10 -5.82
C PHE A 167 -10.70 -1.11 -4.44
N VAL A 168 -11.87 -0.46 -4.31
CA VAL A 168 -12.64 -0.46 -3.06
C VAL A 168 -13.08 -1.87 -2.68
N LEU A 169 -13.61 -2.65 -3.64
CA LEU A 169 -14.00 -4.04 -3.40
C LEU A 169 -12.80 -4.89 -2.95
N TYR A 170 -11.66 -4.75 -3.64
CA TYR A 170 -10.44 -5.46 -3.30
C TYR A 170 -9.93 -5.09 -1.89
N VAL A 171 -9.83 -3.79 -1.58
CA VAL A 171 -9.34 -3.32 -0.27
C VAL A 171 -10.27 -3.73 0.86
N ALA A 172 -11.59 -3.69 0.65
CA ALA A 172 -12.58 -4.14 1.63
C ALA A 172 -12.45 -5.64 1.96
N MET A 173 -11.94 -6.44 1.02
CA MET A 173 -11.76 -7.90 1.20
C MET A 173 -10.34 -8.28 1.62
N GLY A 174 -9.34 -7.50 1.22
CA GLY A 174 -7.92 -7.85 1.24
C GLY A 174 -7.17 -7.50 2.52
N GLY A 175 -7.81 -7.42 3.69
CA GLY A 175 -7.17 -7.13 4.98
C GLY A 175 -5.84 -7.88 5.22
N CYS A 176 -5.04 -7.44 6.20
CA CYS A 176 -3.66 -7.90 6.39
C CYS A 176 -3.60 -9.39 6.79
N SER A 177 -3.67 -10.32 5.85
CA SER A 177 -3.73 -11.75 6.16
C SER A 177 -2.35 -12.33 6.54
N ARG A 178 -2.31 -13.20 7.55
CA ARG A 178 -1.09 -13.90 8.00
C ARG A 178 -0.43 -14.68 6.86
N SER A 179 0.71 -14.19 6.37
CA SER A 179 1.55 -14.93 5.42
C SER A 179 2.20 -16.13 6.12
N ARG A 180 1.97 -17.35 5.60
CA ARG A 180 2.51 -18.59 6.17
C ARG A 180 3.97 -18.76 5.70
N GLY A 181 4.86 -17.93 6.23
CA GLY A 181 6.32 -18.05 6.11
C GLY A 181 6.96 -18.48 7.44
N ARG A 182 7.75 -19.54 7.43
CA ARG A 182 8.27 -20.32 8.57
C ARG A 182 9.03 -19.53 9.67
N THR A 183 8.75 -19.91 10.93
CA THR A 183 9.68 -20.49 11.92
C THR A 183 11.14 -20.02 12.01
N TYR A 184 11.48 -18.73 12.09
CA TYR A 184 12.91 -18.35 12.28
C TYR A 184 13.27 -17.27 13.31
N TYR A 185 12.38 -16.83 14.21
CA TYR A 185 12.80 -15.93 15.31
C TYR A 185 12.21 -16.32 16.67
N LYS A 186 12.44 -17.59 17.06
CA LYS A 186 12.69 -17.94 18.47
C LYS A 186 14.18 -18.22 18.58
N GLY A 187 14.96 -17.27 19.09
CA GLY A 187 16.39 -17.46 19.34
C GLY A 187 17.24 -16.27 18.92
N LEU A 188 17.20 -15.21 19.72
CA LEU A 188 18.31 -14.34 20.14
C LEU A 188 17.71 -13.17 20.94
#